data_AF-A0AAD3RKY6-F1
#
_entry.id   AF-A0AAD3RKY6-F1
#
_cell.length_a   1.000
_cell.length_b   1.000
_cell.length_c   1.000
_cell.angle_alpha   90.00
_cell.angle_beta   90.00
_cell.angle_gamma   90.00
#
_symmetry.space_group_name_H-M   'P 1'
#
loop_
_entity.id
_entity.type
_entity.pdbx_description
1 polymer ?
#
loop_
_entity_poly.entity_id
_entity_poly.type
_entity_poly.pdbx_seq_one_letter_code
_entity_poly.pdbx_strand_id
1 'polypeptide(L)' 'MDWPNQIVDHFFMHIHRIYFHNCALTGRLLHDPPIRILAPFIAVPVLITLLMTALVVWRSKRTEGVL' A
#
# COMPACT_ATOMS: atom_id res chain seq x y z
N MET A 1 -29.40 -1.94 31.45
CA MET A 1 -29.30 -1.01 30.31
C MET A 1 -27.93 -1.21 29.74
N ASP A 2 -27.85 -2.08 28.74
CA ASP A 2 -26.58 -2.50 28.16
C ASP A 2 -26.04 -1.43 27.22
N TRP A 3 -24.73 -1.45 27.04
CA TRP A 3 -24.03 -0.64 26.06
C TRP A 3 -23.53 -1.58 24.95
N PRO A 4 -23.68 -1.21 23.66
CA PRO A 4 -24.30 0.00 23.12
C PRO A 4 -25.85 -0.05 23.11
N ASN A 5 -26.51 1.11 23.00
CA ASN A 5 -27.98 1.26 22.93
C ASN A 5 -28.41 2.39 21.97
N GLN A 6 -29.71 2.52 21.70
CA GLN A 6 -30.24 3.49 20.72
C GLN A 6 -29.99 4.96 21.09
N ILE A 7 -29.91 5.29 22.39
CA ILE A 7 -29.67 6.65 22.85
C ILE A 7 -28.24 7.07 22.51
N VAL A 8 -27.26 6.18 22.78
CA VAL A 8 -25.86 6.47 22.44
C VAL A 8 -25.63 6.51 20.93
N ASP A 9 -26.34 5.71 20.15
CA ASP A 9 -26.27 5.74 18.67
C ASP A 9 -26.75 7.09 18.10
N HIS A 10 -27.94 7.57 18.52
CA HIS A 10 -28.44 8.88 18.10
C HIS A 10 -27.52 10.03 18.52
N PHE A 11 -26.95 9.96 19.73
CA PHE A 11 -25.97 10.93 20.20
C PHE A 11 -24.74 10.98 19.28
N PHE A 12 -24.12 9.83 18.96
CA PHE A 12 -22.94 9.80 18.08
C PHE A 12 -23.27 10.24 16.65
N MET A 13 -24.42 9.87 16.10
CA MET A 13 -24.86 10.33 14.77
C MET A 13 -25.00 11.86 14.70
N HIS A 14 -25.57 12.48 15.73
CA HIS A 14 -25.73 13.94 15.79
C HIS A 14 -24.37 14.66 15.80
N ILE A 15 -23.43 14.17 16.61
CA ILE A 15 -22.05 14.69 16.66
C ILE A 15 -21.36 14.54 15.30
N HIS A 16 -21.48 13.38 14.66
CA HIS A 16 -20.93 13.14 13.32
C HIS A 16 -21.48 14.13 12.28
N ARG A 17 -22.78 14.42 12.31
CA ARG A 17 -23.42 15.36 11.39
C ARG A 17 -22.99 16.81 11.59
N ILE A 18 -22.69 17.24 12.82
CA ILE A 18 -22.28 18.62 13.08
C ILE A 18 -20.78 18.80 12.83
N TYR A 19 -19.96 17.97 13.47
CA TYR A 19 -18.52 18.21 13.54
C TYR A 19 -17.74 17.50 12.44
N PHE A 20 -18.23 16.37 11.94
CA PHE A 20 -17.48 15.49 11.03
C PHE A 20 -18.12 15.38 9.63
N HIS A 21 -19.06 16.27 9.28
CA HIS A 21 -19.79 16.19 8.00
C HIS A 21 -18.91 16.34 6.76
N ASN A 22 -17.76 17.00 6.87
CA ASN A 22 -16.79 17.15 5.78
C ASN A 22 -15.58 16.19 5.90
N CYS A 23 -15.59 15.29 6.88
CA CYS A 23 -14.51 14.32 7.00
C CYS A 23 -14.65 13.23 5.94
N ALA A 24 -13.52 12.82 5.37
CA ALA A 24 -13.49 11.68 4.47
C ALA A 24 -13.96 10.40 5.20
N LEU A 25 -14.91 9.68 4.59
CA LEU A 25 -15.44 8.41 5.08
C LEU A 25 -14.37 7.31 5.14
N THR A 26 -13.37 7.39 4.26
CA THR A 26 -12.32 6.40 4.08
C THR A 26 -10.93 7.05 4.19
N GLY A 27 -9.90 6.23 4.37
CA GLY A 27 -8.50 6.71 4.36
C GLY A 27 -7.93 7.07 5.73
N ARG A 28 -8.70 6.94 6.82
CA ARG A 28 -8.17 7.03 8.19
C ARG A 28 -7.66 5.69 8.73
N LEU A 29 -8.20 4.58 8.21
CA LEU A 29 -7.74 3.24 8.57
C LEU A 29 -6.48 2.93 7.77
N LEU A 30 -5.44 2.46 8.46
CA LEU A 30 -4.23 1.98 7.80
C LEU A 30 -4.61 0.76 6.96
N HIS A 31 -4.45 0.89 5.65
CA HIS A 31 -4.73 -0.17 4.70
C HIS A 31 -3.64 -0.19 3.64
N ASP A 32 -3.38 -1.36 3.08
CA ASP A 32 -2.43 -1.50 2.01
C ASP A 32 -2.87 -0.67 0.78
N PRO A 33 -1.91 -0.13 0.02
CA PRO A 33 -2.25 0.56 -1.21
C PRO A 33 -2.93 -0.41 -2.18
N PRO A 34 -3.84 0.08 -3.05
CA PRO A 34 -4.47 -0.76 -4.06
C PRO A 34 -3.45 -1.57 -4.87
N ILE A 35 -3.79 -2.81 -5.24
CA ILE A 35 -2.87 -3.73 -5.95
C ILE A 35 -2.23 -3.12 -7.20
N ARG A 36 -2.96 -2.24 -7.92
CA ARG A 36 -2.45 -1.53 -9.10
C ARG A 36 -1.23 -0.65 -8.80
N ILE A 37 -1.09 -0.18 -7.56
CA ILE A 37 0.03 0.62 -7.06
C ILE A 37 1.08 -0.29 -6.43
N LEU A 38 0.64 -1.25 -5.61
CA LEU A 38 1.56 -2.15 -4.89
C LEU A 38 2.36 -3.07 -5.83
N ALA A 39 1.70 -3.65 -6.84
CA ALA A 39 2.31 -4.60 -7.76
C ALA A 39 3.50 -4.02 -8.54
N PRO A 40 3.43 -2.84 -9.20
CA PRO A 40 4.59 -2.28 -9.88
C PRO A 40 5.72 -1.92 -8.92
N PHE A 41 5.42 -1.47 -7.69
CA PHE A 41 6.44 -1.20 -6.68
C PHE A 41 7.25 -2.45 -6.29
N ILE A 42 6.64 -3.64 -6.36
CA ILE A 42 7.32 -4.91 -6.11
C ILE A 42 8.01 -5.40 -7.39
N ALA A 43 7.33 -5.35 -8.53
CA ALA A 43 7.84 -5.90 -9.79
C ALA A 43 9.06 -5.15 -10.32
N VAL A 44 9.07 -3.82 -10.26
CA VAL A 44 10.18 -2.98 -10.77
C VAL A 44 11.52 -3.33 -10.11
N PRO A 45 11.69 -3.31 -8.77
CA PRO A 45 12.97 -3.65 -8.15
C PRO A 45 13.39 -5.10 -8.44
N VAL A 46 12.44 -6.05 -8.48
CA VAL A 46 12.75 -7.44 -8.85
C VAL A 46 13.26 -7.55 -10.29
N LEU A 47 12.64 -6.85 -11.23
CA LEU A 47 13.10 -6.82 -12.62
C LEU A 47 14.48 -6.17 -12.74
N ILE A 48 14.74 -5.10 -11.99
CA ILE A 48 16.04 -4.44 -11.94
C ILE A 48 17.11 -5.39 -11.40
N THR A 49 16.84 -6.11 -10.30
CA THR A 49 17.81 -7.04 -9.73
C THR A 49 18.14 -8.16 -10.70
N LEU A 50 17.13 -8.75 -11.35
CA LEU A 50 17.32 -9.78 -12.38
C LEU A 50 18.11 -9.28 -13.59
N LEU A 51 17.84 -8.05 -14.03
CA LEU A 51 18.56 -7.44 -15.15
C LEU A 51 20.03 -7.20 -14.78
N MET A 52 20.29 -6.67 -13.59
CA MET A 52 21.65 -6.42 -13.11
C MET A 52 22.44 -7.73 -12.95
N THR A 53 21.83 -8.78 -12.38
CA THR A 53 22.51 -10.08 -12.25
C THR A 53 22.82 -10.68 -13.62
N ALA A 54 21.87 -10.62 -14.58
CA ALA A 54 22.11 -11.08 -15.95
C ALA A 54 23.24 -10.30 -16.63
N LEU A 55 23.27 -8.97 -16.47
CA LEU A 55 24.34 -8.11 -16.99
C LEU A 55 25.70 -8.47 -16.38
N VAL A 56 25.77 -8.70 -15.07
CA VAL A 56 27.01 -9.09 -14.38
C VAL A 56 27.51 -10.44 -14.89
N VAL A 57 26.63 -11.45 -14.99
CA VAL A 57 26.98 -12.78 -15.51
C VAL A 57 27.48 -12.68 -16.95
N TRP A 58 26.79 -11.91 -17.80
CA TRP A 58 27.19 -11.71 -19.18
C TRP A 58 28.56 -11.04 -19.29
N ARG A 59 28.81 -9.99 -18.49
CA ARG A 59 30.10 -9.29 -18.46
C ARG A 59 31.21 -10.19 -17.93
N SER A 60 30.96 -10.99 -16.89
CA SER A 60 31.93 -11.95 -16.34
C SER A 60 32.37 -12.94 -17.41
N LYS A 61 31.42 -13.62 -18.06
CA LYS A 61 31.72 -14.61 -19.10
C LYS A 61 32.46 -14.00 -20.29
N ARG A 62 32.11 -12.77 -20.67
CA ARG A 62 32.81 -12.08 -21.77
C ARG A 62 34.25 -11.74 -21.41
N THR A 63 34.52 -11.35 -20.16
CA THR A 63 35.89 -11.07 -19.69
C THR A 63 36.72 -12.34 -19.57
N GLU A 64 36.14 -13.45 -19.08
CA GLU A 64 36.81 -14.76 -19.00
C GLU A 64 37.14 -15.35 -20.38
N GLY A 65 36.30 -15.13 -21.40
CA GLY A 65 36.60 -15.57 -22.77
C GLY A 65 37.56 -14.67 -23.56
N VAL A 66 37.96 -13.53 -22.99
CA VAL A 66 38.91 -12.57 -23.60
C VAL A 66 40.30 -12.66 -22.96
N LEU A 67 40.40 -13.24 -21.75
CA LEU A 67 41.65 -13.63 -21.08
C LEU A 67 42.09 -15.03 -21.52
#